data_AF-A0A7D9ED70-F1
#
_entry.id   AF-A0A7D9ED70-F1
#
_cell.length_a   1.000
_cell.length_b   1.000
_cell.length_c   1.000
_cell.angle_alpha   90.00
_cell.angle_beta   90.00
_cell.angle_gamma   90.00
#
_symmetry.space_group_name_H-M   'P 1'
#
loop_
_entity.id
_entity.type
_entity.pdbx_description
1 polymer ?
#
loop_
_entity_poly.entity_id
_entity_poly.type
_entity_poly.pdbx_seq_one_letter_code
_entity_poly.pdbx_strand_id
1 'polypeptide(L)'
;MAKETKERKPSLVDLYRELLQEPECFPNLSKIINIALTLPLTSASAERSFSKLKIIKNRLRSTMRQDRLESLMLMSVESDICWGLDIEVLVERFTDAAPRRWNLY
;
A
#
# COMPACT_ATOMS: atom_id res chain seq x y z
N MET A 1 -9.34 18.75 47.01
CA MET A 1 -9.68 18.36 45.63
C MET A 1 -8.39 18.02 44.89
N ALA A 2 -7.90 16.79 45.01
CA ALA A 2 -6.81 16.29 44.16
C ALA A 2 -7.47 15.67 42.93
N LYS A 3 -7.27 16.29 41.75
CA LYS A 3 -7.68 15.70 40.48
C LYS A 3 -6.70 14.57 40.19
N GLU A 4 -7.18 13.33 40.15
CA GLU A 4 -6.42 12.19 39.64
C GLU A 4 -5.86 12.53 38.25
N THR A 5 -4.54 12.63 38.16
CA THR A 5 -3.81 12.67 36.90
C THR A 5 -4.01 11.33 36.21
N LYS A 6 -4.90 11.31 35.23
CA LYS A 6 -5.16 10.16 34.35
C LYS A 6 -3.84 9.75 33.69
N GLU A 7 -3.26 8.65 34.16
CA GLU A 7 -2.02 8.11 33.60
C GLU A 7 -2.18 7.84 32.11
N ARG A 8 -1.34 8.49 31.30
CA ARG A 8 -1.33 8.32 29.85
C ARG A 8 -0.62 7.00 29.57
N LYS A 9 -1.39 5.97 29.20
CA LYS A 9 -0.82 4.69 28.75
C LYS A 9 0.11 4.96 27.55
N PRO A 10 1.34 4.42 27.55
CA PRO A 10 2.29 4.66 26.46
C PRO A 10 1.73 4.13 25.15
N SER A 11 1.94 4.89 24.06
CA SER A 11 1.57 4.43 22.72
C SER A 11 2.45 3.23 22.33
N LEU A 12 1.94 2.33 21.49
CA LEU A 12 2.75 1.29 20.85
C LEU A 12 4.00 1.86 20.15
N VAL A 13 3.89 3.07 19.61
CA VAL A 13 5.01 3.79 18.99
C VAL A 13 6.06 4.22 20.01
N ASP A 14 5.63 4.61 21.21
CA ASP A 14 6.55 5.03 22.27
C ASP A 14 7.30 3.81 22.84
N LEU A 15 6.59 2.70 23.03
CA LEU A 15 7.18 1.42 23.41
C LEU A 15 8.18 0.91 22.36
N TYR A 16 7.84 1.03 21.07
CA TYR A 16 8.72 0.64 19.97
C TYR A 16 10.00 1.49 19.92
N ARG A 17 9.90 2.80 20.16
CA ARG A 17 11.07 3.70 20.24
C ARG A 17 12.00 3.36 21.40
N GLU A 18 11.45 2.93 22.53
CA GLU A 18 12.24 2.51 23.70
C GLU A 18 12.94 1.17 23.44
N LEU A 19 12.26 0.24 22.78
CA LEU A 19 12.83 -1.04 22.34
C LEU A 19 13.90 -0.91 21.25
N LEU A 20 13.85 0.15 20.43
CA LEU A 20 14.89 0.44 19.43
C LEU A 20 16.22 0.89 20.05
N GLN A 21 16.22 1.34 21.31
CA GLN A 21 17.46 1.72 22.00
C GLN A 21 18.30 0.48 22.36
N GLU A 22 17.65 -0.64 22.67
CA GLU A 22 18.31 -1.90 23.06
C GLU A 22 17.64 -3.13 22.41
N PRO A 23 17.78 -3.31 21.08
CA PRO A 23 17.10 -4.38 20.34
C PRO A 23 17.59 -5.78 20.71
N GLU A 24 18.83 -5.90 21.20
CA GLU A 24 19.48 -7.16 21.57
C GLU A 24 18.97 -7.71 22.92
N CYS A 25 18.42 -6.85 23.79
CA CYS A 25 17.93 -7.27 25.10
C CYS A 25 16.62 -8.07 25.01
N PHE A 26 15.79 -7.82 24.00
CA PHE A 26 14.48 -8.46 23.84
C PHE A 26 14.16 -8.84 22.38
N PRO A 27 14.90 -9.81 21.80
CA PRO A 27 14.81 -10.14 20.38
C PRO A 27 13.42 -10.67 19.97
N ASN A 28 12.73 -11.40 20.86
CA ASN A 28 11.38 -11.92 20.60
C ASN A 28 10.32 -10.82 20.64
N LEU A 29 10.44 -9.87 21.57
CA LEU A 29 9.49 -8.76 21.71
C LEU A 29 9.59 -7.81 20.52
N SER A 30 10.81 -7.49 20.08
CA SER A 30 11.07 -6.72 18.87
C SER A 30 10.44 -7.37 17.63
N LYS A 31 10.59 -8.69 17.45
CA LYS A 31 9.95 -9.43 16.35
C LYS A 31 8.42 -9.35 16.40
N ILE A 32 7.80 -9.54 17.56
CA ILE A 32 6.34 -9.48 17.70
C ILE A 32 5.81 -8.10 17.36
N ILE A 33 6.47 -7.04 17.82
CA ILE A 33 6.04 -5.66 17.52
C ILE A 33 6.23 -5.34 16.05
N ASN A 34 7.33 -5.78 15.42
CA ASN A 34 7.52 -5.65 13.98
C ASN A 34 6.43 -6.36 13.17
N ILE A 35 6.04 -7.57 13.59
CA ILE A 35 4.90 -8.28 12.97
C ILE A 35 3.60 -7.50 13.20
N ALA A 36 3.35 -7.00 14.41
CA ALA A 36 2.15 -6.24 14.72
C ALA A 36 2.06 -4.93 13.93
N LEU A 37 3.18 -4.24 13.69
CA LEU A 37 3.25 -2.99 12.91
C LEU A 37 3.14 -3.22 11.39
N THR A 38 3.58 -4.38 10.90
CA THR A 38 3.51 -4.74 9.47
C THR A 38 2.16 -5.35 9.10
N LEU A 39 1.51 -6.03 10.04
CA LEU A 39 0.15 -6.50 9.84
C LEU A 39 -0.78 -5.29 9.67
N PRO A 40 -1.70 -5.33 8.70
CA PRO A 40 -2.74 -4.31 8.59
C PRO A 40 -3.67 -4.45 9.80
N LEU A 41 -3.37 -3.72 10.88
CA LEU A 41 -4.20 -3.67 12.09
C LEU A 41 -5.59 -3.07 11.82
N THR A 42 -5.76 -2.41 10.68
CA THR A 42 -7.00 -1.73 10.27
C THR A 42 -7.49 -2.25 8.93
N SER A 43 -8.81 -2.36 8.77
CA SER A 43 -9.48 -2.68 7.51
C SER A 43 -9.33 -1.61 6.43
N ALA A 44 -8.84 -0.41 6.78
CA ALA A 44 -8.77 0.76 5.89
C ALA A 44 -8.04 0.48 4.56
N SER A 45 -6.96 -0.32 4.56
CA SER A 45 -6.23 -0.68 3.33
C SER A 45 -7.07 -1.57 2.40
N ALA A 46 -7.75 -2.57 2.96
CA ALA A 46 -8.67 -3.42 2.22
C ALA A 46 -9.88 -2.63 1.71
N GLU A 47 -10.49 -1.79 2.55
CA GLU A 47 -11.62 -0.92 2.18
C GLU A 47 -11.25 0.05 1.04
N ARG A 48 -10.06 0.66 1.11
CA ARG A 48 -9.52 1.50 0.03
C ARG A 48 -9.41 0.70 -1.28
N SER A 49 -8.84 -0.50 -1.21
CA SER A 49 -8.68 -1.38 -2.37
C SER A 49 -10.03 -1.79 -2.97
N PHE A 50 -11.00 -2.20 -2.15
CA PHE A 50 -12.35 -2.55 -2.63
C PHE A 50 -13.12 -1.35 -3.20
N SER A 51 -12.92 -0.15 -2.64
CA SER A 51 -13.47 1.09 -3.19
C SER A 51 -12.94 1.37 -4.60
N LYS A 52 -11.62 1.20 -4.83
CA LYS A 52 -11.01 1.30 -6.16
C LYS A 52 -11.50 0.20 -7.10
N LEU A 53 -11.63 -1.04 -6.61
CA LEU A 53 -12.13 -2.17 -7.40
C LEU A 53 -13.53 -1.89 -7.96
N LYS A 54 -14.42 -1.29 -7.17
CA LYS A 54 -15.78 -0.92 -7.61
C LYS A 54 -15.77 0.08 -8.78
N ILE A 55 -14.78 0.97 -8.84
CA ILE A 55 -14.63 1.94 -9.93
C ILE A 55 -14.08 1.25 -11.19
N ILE A 56 -13.05 0.41 -11.03
CA ILE A 56 -12.31 -0.23 -12.13
C ILE A 56 -13.13 -1.36 -12.78
N LYS A 57 -13.81 -2.17 -11.96
CA LYS A 57 -14.66 -3.28 -12.36
C LYS A 57 -16.12 -2.91 -12.11
N ASN A 58 -16.75 -2.37 -13.15
CA ASN A 58 -18.16 -2.00 -13.15
C ASN A 58 -18.95 -2.80 -14.19
N ARG A 59 -20.28 -2.64 -14.21
CA ARG A 59 -21.20 -3.40 -15.09
C ARG A 59 -20.81 -3.35 -16.57
N LEU A 60 -20.31 -2.21 -17.05
CA LEU A 60 -19.94 -2.02 -18.46
C LEU A 60 -18.57 -2.65 -18.79
N ARG A 61 -17.75 -2.92 -17.78
CA ARG A 61 -16.40 -3.50 -17.90
C ARG A 61 -16.34 -4.94 -17.37
N SER A 62 -17.48 -5.64 -17.36
CA SER A 62 -17.62 -6.98 -16.78
C SER A 62 -16.82 -8.06 -17.51
N THR A 63 -16.49 -7.86 -18.78
CA THR A 63 -15.76 -8.81 -19.64
C THR A 63 -14.24 -8.63 -19.62
N MET A 64 -13.71 -7.82 -18.69
CA MET A 64 -12.28 -7.58 -18.57
C MET A 64 -11.53 -8.84 -18.11
N ARG A 65 -10.39 -9.14 -18.76
CA ARG A 65 -9.47 -10.20 -18.33
C ARG A 65 -8.83 -9.88 -16.98
N GLN A 66 -8.52 -10.91 -16.22
CA GLN A 66 -7.94 -10.80 -14.88
C GLN A 66 -6.60 -10.05 -14.90
N ASP A 67 -5.70 -10.36 -15.83
CA ASP A 67 -4.39 -9.69 -15.95
C ASP A 67 -4.52 -8.16 -16.09
N ARG A 68 -5.50 -7.72 -16.88
CA ARG A 68 -5.77 -6.29 -17.08
C ARG A 68 -6.38 -5.66 -15.82
N LEU A 69 -7.25 -6.38 -15.13
CA LEU A 69 -7.86 -5.91 -13.89
C LEU A 69 -6.79 -5.73 -12.81
N GLU A 70 -5.92 -6.71 -12.62
CA GLU A 70 -4.82 -6.67 -11.65
C GLU A 70 -3.86 -5.52 -11.92
N SER A 71 -3.46 -5.34 -13.19
CA SER A 71 -2.61 -4.22 -13.61
C SER A 71 -3.23 -2.87 -13.27
N LEU A 72 -4.54 -2.67 -13.56
CA LEU A 72 -5.24 -1.42 -13.27
C LEU A 72 -5.45 -1.19 -11.76
N MET A 73 -5.70 -2.27 -11.01
CA MET A 73 -5.81 -2.23 -9.56
C MET A 73 -4.50 -1.78 -8.93
N LEU A 74 -3.38 -2.37 -9.35
CA LEU A 74 -2.05 -2.02 -8.86
C LEU A 74 -1.75 -0.54 -9.10
N MET A 75 -1.95 -0.05 -10.33
CA MET A 75 -1.77 1.37 -10.65
C MET A 75 -2.67 2.31 -9.84
N SER A 76 -3.86 1.86 -9.47
CA SER A 76 -4.84 2.70 -8.76
C SER A 76 -4.64 2.72 -7.24
N VAL A 77 -4.06 1.65 -6.68
CA VAL A 77 -3.68 1.56 -5.27
C VAL A 77 -2.36 2.30 -5.05
N GLU A 78 -1.36 2.04 -5.88
CA GLU A 78 -0.02 2.64 -5.85
C GLU A 78 0.04 3.93 -6.70
N SER A 79 -1.05 4.69 -6.72
CA SER A 79 -1.16 5.87 -7.59
C SER A 79 -0.11 6.92 -7.29
N ASP A 80 0.31 7.05 -6.03
CA ASP A 80 1.41 7.89 -5.54
C ASP A 80 2.75 7.52 -6.19
N ILE A 81 3.04 6.22 -6.34
CA ILE A 81 4.22 5.76 -7.06
C ILE A 81 4.06 6.05 -8.56
N CYS A 82 2.87 5.83 -9.12
CA CYS A 82 2.60 6.10 -10.53
C CYS A 82 2.79 7.58 -10.91
N TRP A 83 2.52 8.52 -10.01
CA TRP A 83 2.76 9.95 -10.25
C TRP A 83 4.25 10.31 -10.40
N GLY A 84 5.15 9.49 -9.85
CA GLY A 84 6.59 9.67 -9.97
C GLY A 84 7.21 9.01 -11.21
N LEU A 85 6.42 8.35 -12.05
CA LEU A 85 6.92 7.68 -13.25
C LEU A 85 7.18 8.70 -14.37
N ASP A 86 8.34 8.57 -15.00
CA ASP A 86 8.66 9.32 -16.22
C ASP A 86 7.87 8.75 -17.41
N ILE A 87 7.00 9.59 -17.97
CA ILE A 87 6.13 9.24 -19.09
C ILE A 87 6.95 8.97 -20.34
N GLU A 88 8.05 9.69 -20.56
CA GLU A 88 8.87 9.57 -21.77
C GLU A 88 9.54 8.19 -21.82
N VAL A 89 10.13 7.77 -20.71
CA VAL A 89 10.69 6.42 -20.53
C VAL A 89 9.62 5.34 -20.65
N LEU A 90 8.41 5.59 -20.13
CA LEU A 90 7.30 4.63 -20.24
C LEU A 90 6.85 4.44 -21.70
N VAL A 91 6.79 5.53 -22.47
CA VAL A 91 6.43 5.49 -23.89
C VAL A 91 7.48 4.71 -24.69
N GLU A 92 8.77 4.96 -24.46
CA GLU A 92 9.87 4.23 -25.11
C GLU A 92 9.80 2.73 -24.82
N ARG A 93 9.62 2.35 -23.54
CA ARG A 93 9.45 0.95 -23.16
C ARG A 93 8.22 0.30 -23.79
N PHE A 94 7.13 1.06 -23.91
CA PHE A 94 5.91 0.55 -24.54
C PHE A 94 6.11 0.34 -26.05
N THR A 95 6.83 1.25 -26.73
CA THR A 95 7.15 1.09 -28.15
C THR A 95 8.03 -0.13 -28.39
N ASP A 96 9.03 -0.36 -27.54
CA ASP A 96 9.92 -1.53 -27.62
C ASP A 96 9.17 -2.85 -27.40
N ALA A 97 8.23 -2.87 -26.46
CA ALA A 97 7.45 -4.06 -26.13
C ALA A 97 6.34 -4.37 -27.15
N ALA A 98 5.85 -3.37 -27.89
CA ALA A 98 4.72 -3.52 -28.81
C ALA A 98 4.93 -2.81 -30.17
N PRO A 99 5.97 -3.16 -30.95
CA PRO A 99 6.31 -2.48 -32.20
C PRO A 99 5.21 -2.56 -33.27
N ARG A 100 4.29 -3.54 -33.18
CA ARG A 100 3.26 -3.79 -34.20
C ARG A 100 1.97 -2.98 -34.02
N ARG A 101 1.80 -2.20 -32.94
CA ARG A 101 0.53 -1.47 -32.68
C ARG A 101 0.47 -0.08 -33.31
N TRP A 102 1.60 0.46 -33.76
CA TRP A 102 1.71 1.80 -34.32
C TRP A 102 1.39 1.88 -35.82
N ASN A 103 1.37 0.76 -36.54
CA ASN A 103 1.15 0.72 -37.99
C ASN A 103 -0.33 0.91 -38.42
N LEU A 104 -1.15 1.61 -37.63
CA LEU A 104 -2.58 1.86 -37.93
C LEU A 104 -2.91 3.33 -38.19
N TYR A 105 -1.92 4.17 -38.46
CA TYR A 105 -2.09 5.51 -39.04
C TYR A 105 -1.05 5.75 -40.13
#